data_AF-A0A4V3M8N9-F1
#
_entry.id   AF-A0A4V3M8N9-F1
#
_cell.length_a   1.000
_cell.length_b   1.000
_cell.length_c   1.000
_cell.angle_alpha   90.00
_cell.angle_beta   90.00
_cell.angle_gamma   90.00
#
_symmetry.space_group_name_H-M   'P 1'
#
loop_
_entity.id
_entity.type
_entity.pdbx_description
1 polymer ?
#
loop_
_entity_poly.entity_id
_entity_poly.type
_entity_poly.pdbx_seq_one_letter_code
_entity_poly.pdbx_strand_id
1 'polypeptide(L)'
;MEQTDTAKAFNARLSFWAASGLSGAELYEALATDTTLPAFFDPEDLASIQGVKPSAVKKHRNRGTGPEFIRLSAKLVKYGRADFCRHLASRFVRRAA
;
A
#
# COMPACT_ATOMS: atom_id res chain seq x y z
N MET A 1 -5.35 -5.44 -15.87
CA MET A 1 -4.42 -6.15 -14.98
C MET A 1 -5.27 -6.99 -14.07
N GLU A 2 -4.96 -8.27 -13.96
CA GLU A 2 -5.62 -9.13 -12.98
C GLU A 2 -5.22 -8.68 -11.57
N GLN A 3 -6.19 -8.60 -10.64
CA GLN A 3 -5.89 -8.22 -9.26
C GLN A 3 -5.24 -9.39 -8.53
N THR A 4 -4.13 -9.14 -7.82
CA THR A 4 -3.53 -10.13 -6.93
C THR A 4 -4.47 -10.45 -5.76
N ASP A 5 -4.37 -11.64 -5.18
CA ASP A 5 -5.18 -12.00 -4.01
C ASP A 5 -4.90 -11.08 -2.82
N THR A 6 -3.65 -10.63 -2.66
CA THR A 6 -3.27 -9.59 -1.70
C THR A 6 -4.03 -8.29 -1.94
N ALA A 7 -4.17 -7.85 -3.21
CA ALA A 7 -4.89 -6.62 -3.52
C ALA A 7 -6.39 -6.75 -3.22
N LYS A 8 -6.99 -7.92 -3.51
CA LYS A 8 -8.38 -8.22 -3.15
C LYS A 8 -8.56 -8.16 -1.63
N ALA A 9 -7.67 -8.80 -0.86
CA ALA A 9 -7.69 -8.78 0.59
C ALA A 9 -7.54 -7.35 1.15
N PHE A 10 -6.59 -6.58 0.61
CA PHE A 10 -6.38 -5.18 0.99
C PHE A 10 -7.64 -4.33 0.76
N ASN A 11 -8.27 -4.46 -0.42
CA ASN A 11 -9.50 -3.74 -0.75
C ASN A 11 -10.70 -4.16 0.11
N ALA A 12 -10.79 -5.44 0.47
CA ALA A 12 -11.80 -5.93 1.40
C ALA A 12 -11.62 -5.33 2.80
N ARG A 13 -10.38 -5.28 3.31
CA ARG A 13 -10.08 -4.65 4.60
C ARG A 13 -10.26 -3.14 4.58
N LEU A 14 -9.90 -2.47 3.49
CA LEU A 14 -10.16 -1.05 3.28
C LEU A 14 -11.67 -0.76 3.37
N SER A 15 -12.49 -1.56 2.67
CA SER A 15 -13.95 -1.44 2.71
C SER A 15 -14.52 -1.71 4.11
N PHE A 16 -13.99 -2.72 4.82
CA PHE A 16 -14.41 -3.04 6.19
C PHE A 16 -14.19 -1.88 7.15
N TRP A 17 -12.99 -1.28 7.14
CA TRP A 17 -12.67 -0.17 8.04
C TRP A 17 -13.44 1.11 7.66
N ALA A 18 -13.63 1.37 6.37
CA ALA A 18 -14.46 2.47 5.90
C ALA A 18 -15.93 2.29 6.34
N ALA A 19 -16.47 1.07 6.25
CA ALA A 19 -17.82 0.75 6.74
C ALA A 19 -17.95 0.85 8.27
N SER A 20 -16.84 0.71 8.99
CA SER A 20 -16.77 0.91 10.45
C SER A 20 -16.70 2.39 10.85
N GLY A 21 -16.75 3.31 9.89
CA GLY A 21 -16.74 4.76 10.11
C GLY A 21 -15.36 5.41 10.06
N LEU A 22 -14.29 4.66 9.80
CA LEU A 22 -12.95 5.25 9.67
C LEU A 22 -12.77 5.90 8.30
N SER A 23 -12.09 7.04 8.28
CA SER A 23 -11.80 7.77 7.04
C SER A 23 -10.46 8.48 7.11
N GLY A 24 -10.03 9.05 6.00
CA GLY A 24 -8.80 9.85 5.95
C GLY A 24 -7.57 9.08 6.44
N ALA A 25 -6.79 9.70 7.33
CA ALA A 25 -5.57 9.11 7.87
C ALA A 25 -5.86 7.91 8.78
N GLU A 26 -6.92 7.96 9.59
CA GLU A 26 -7.28 6.90 10.54
C GLU A 26 -7.56 5.58 9.83
N LEU A 27 -8.18 5.64 8.64
CA LEU A 27 -8.41 4.46 7.80
C LEU A 27 -7.10 3.76 7.41
N TYR A 28 -6.08 4.51 7.01
CA TYR A 28 -4.79 3.95 6.62
C TYR A 28 -3.97 3.50 7.83
N GLU A 29 -4.09 4.15 9.00
CA GLU A 29 -3.48 3.69 10.25
C GLU A 29 -4.09 2.36 10.73
N ALA A 30 -5.42 2.20 10.60
CA ALA A 30 -6.06 0.92 10.87
C ALA A 30 -5.54 -0.19 9.94
N LEU A 31 -5.38 0.10 8.64
CA LEU A 31 -4.78 -0.85 7.70
C LEU A 31 -3.31 -1.16 7.99
N ALA A 32 -2.54 -0.18 8.47
CA ALA A 32 -1.13 -0.36 8.83
C ALA A 32 -0.96 -1.39 9.96
N THR A 33 -1.90 -1.39 10.92
CA THR A 33 -1.89 -2.27 12.09
C THR A 33 -2.68 -3.57 11.89
N ASP A 34 -3.40 -3.71 10.78
CA ASP A 34 -4.27 -4.85 10.51
C ASP A 34 -3.49 -6.16 10.28
N THR A 35 -3.48 -7.03 11.28
CA THR A 35 -2.76 -8.32 11.24
C THR A 35 -3.36 -9.33 10.26
N THR A 36 -4.55 -9.08 9.72
CA THR A 36 -5.15 -9.95 8.69
C THR A 36 -4.51 -9.75 7.32
N LEU A 37 -3.82 -8.63 7.11
CA LEU A 37 -3.06 -8.36 5.90
C LEU A 37 -1.62 -8.88 6.03
N PRO A 38 -0.98 -9.28 4.93
CA PRO A 38 0.46 -9.59 4.92
C PRO A 38 1.30 -8.46 5.51
N ALA A 39 2.36 -8.80 6.25
CA ALA A 39 3.29 -7.81 6.80
C ALA A 39 4.12 -7.11 5.71
N PHE A 40 4.34 -7.80 4.59
CA PHE A 40 5.10 -7.32 3.45
C PHE A 40 4.35 -7.55 2.15
N PHE A 41 4.54 -6.62 1.21
CA PHE A 41 3.98 -6.65 -0.13
C PHE A 41 5.07 -6.67 -1.20
N ASP A 42 4.75 -7.28 -2.34
CA ASP A 42 5.58 -7.24 -3.53
C ASP A 42 5.24 -6.03 -4.43
N PRO A 43 6.16 -5.62 -5.34
CA PRO A 43 5.87 -4.54 -6.29
C PRO A 43 4.57 -4.75 -7.08
N GLU A 44 4.25 -6.00 -7.39
CA GLU A 44 3.05 -6.42 -8.09
C GLU A 44 1.79 -6.18 -7.25
N ASP A 45 1.84 -6.42 -5.94
CA ASP A 45 0.73 -6.15 -5.03
C ASP A 45 0.45 -4.66 -4.93
N LEU A 46 1.49 -3.84 -4.75
CA LEU A 46 1.36 -2.38 -4.74
C LEU A 46 0.75 -1.86 -6.03
N ALA A 47 1.24 -2.37 -7.16
CA ALA A 47 0.73 -2.01 -8.48
C ALA A 47 -0.75 -2.37 -8.63
N SER A 48 -1.11 -3.57 -8.18
CA SER A 48 -2.49 -4.06 -8.20
C SER A 48 -3.41 -3.24 -7.27
N ILE A 49 -2.98 -2.94 -6.05
CA ILE A 49 -3.73 -2.12 -5.08
C ILE A 49 -3.95 -0.70 -5.61
N GLN A 50 -2.92 -0.10 -6.21
CA GLN A 50 -2.98 1.28 -6.73
C GLN A 50 -3.60 1.39 -8.13
N GLY A 51 -3.90 0.27 -8.79
CA GLY A 51 -4.41 0.25 -10.16
C GLY A 51 -3.40 0.75 -11.21
N VAL A 52 -2.09 0.58 -10.97
CA VAL A 52 -1.01 1.02 -11.86
C VAL A 52 -0.16 -0.15 -12.35
N LYS A 53 0.70 0.07 -13.35
CA LYS A 53 1.63 -0.95 -13.83
C LYS A 53 2.78 -1.16 -12.82
N PRO A 54 3.34 -2.37 -12.64
CA PRO A 54 4.52 -2.60 -11.79
C PRO A 54 5.74 -1.74 -12.18
N SER A 55 5.87 -1.39 -13.46
CA SER A 55 6.90 -0.46 -13.94
C SER A 55 6.77 0.96 -13.35
N ALA A 56 5.55 1.40 -13.03
CA ALA A 56 5.33 2.68 -12.34
C ALA A 56 5.83 2.60 -10.89
N VAL A 57 5.56 1.50 -10.18
CA VAL A 57 6.10 1.27 -8.82
C VAL A 57 7.62 1.29 -8.83
N LYS A 58 8.25 0.60 -9.79
CA LYS A 58 9.72 0.63 -10.00
C LYS A 58 10.22 2.05 -10.27
N LYS A 59 9.53 2.82 -11.12
CA LYS A 59 9.88 4.21 -11.44
C LYS A 59 9.80 5.11 -10.21
N HIS A 60 8.74 4.99 -9.41
CA HIS A 60 8.57 5.76 -8.18
C HIS A 60 9.67 5.43 -7.16
N ARG A 61 10.00 4.14 -6.99
CA ARG A 61 11.11 3.69 -6.16
C ARG A 61 12.43 4.31 -6.58
N ASN A 62 12.77 4.24 -7.88
CA ASN A 62 14.02 4.81 -8.39
C ASN A 62 14.10 6.34 -8.24
N ARG A 63 12.95 7.03 -8.14
CA ARG A 63 12.86 8.48 -7.94
C ARG A 63 12.78 8.90 -6.47
N GLY A 64 12.73 7.95 -5.53
CA GLY A 64 12.52 8.27 -4.11
C GLY A 64 11.14 8.87 -3.81
N THR A 65 10.14 8.60 -4.66
CA THR A 65 8.77 9.13 -4.52
C THR A 65 7.75 8.07 -4.13
N GLY A 66 8.19 6.83 -3.97
CA GLY A 66 7.36 5.71 -3.55
C GLY A 66 7.37 5.51 -2.04
N PRO A 67 6.68 4.47 -1.54
CA PRO A 67 6.81 4.03 -0.16
C PRO A 67 8.24 3.55 0.13
N GLU A 68 8.61 3.57 1.41
CA GLU A 68 9.83 2.93 1.91
C GLU A 68 9.85 1.45 1.54
N PHE A 69 11.05 0.95 1.23
CA PHE A 69 11.24 -0.41 0.73
C PHE A 69 12.48 -1.06 1.32
N ILE A 70 12.42 -2.38 1.45
CA ILE A 70 13.53 -3.21 1.86
C ILE A 70 14.04 -3.95 0.63
N ARG A 71 15.34 -3.81 0.33
CA ARG A 71 15.99 -4.58 -0.71
C ARG A 71 16.67 -5.80 -0.08
N LEU A 72 16.09 -6.98 -0.33
CA LEU A 72 16.65 -8.24 0.14
C LEU A 72 17.71 -8.80 -0.82
N SER A 73 17.57 -8.52 -2.12
CA SER A 73 18.57 -8.86 -3.14
C SER A 73 18.50 -7.88 -4.32
N ALA A 74 19.36 -8.05 -5.32
CA ALA A 74 19.30 -7.24 -6.54
C ALA A 74 17.94 -7.35 -7.29
N LYS A 75 17.22 -8.46 -7.11
CA LYS A 75 15.94 -8.74 -7.78
C LYS A 75 14.73 -8.74 -6.84
N LEU A 76 14.95 -8.83 -5.52
CA LEU A 76 13.88 -8.94 -4.53
C LEU A 76 13.77 -7.66 -3.70
N VAL A 77 12.61 -7.01 -3.81
CA VAL A 77 12.24 -5.82 -3.06
C VAL A 77 10.92 -6.08 -2.37
N LYS A 78 10.84 -5.76 -1.08
CA LYS A 78 9.62 -5.86 -0.27
C LYS A 78 9.21 -4.50 0.25
N TYR A 79 7.92 -4.31 0.44
CA TYR A 79 7.35 -3.09 1.00
C TYR A 79 6.64 -3.44 2.31
N GLY A 80 7.02 -2.78 3.40
CA GLY A 80 6.34 -2.96 4.68
C GLY A 80 4.90 -2.46 4.60
N ARG A 81 3.95 -3.22 5.19
CA ARG A 81 2.54 -2.82 5.22
C ARG A 81 2.35 -1.43 5.79
N ALA A 82 2.97 -1.15 6.94
CA ALA A 82 2.88 0.14 7.61
C ALA A 82 3.43 1.29 6.74
N ASP A 83 4.60 1.10 6.13
CA ASP A 83 5.22 2.09 5.24
C ASP A 83 4.35 2.38 4.02
N PHE A 84 3.77 1.34 3.44
CA PHE A 84 2.89 1.49 2.30
C PHE A 84 1.61 2.24 2.67
N CYS A 85 0.96 1.88 3.78
CA CYS A 85 -0.22 2.58 4.29
C CYS A 85 0.06 4.06 4.60
N ARG A 86 1.20 4.36 5.24
CA ARG A 86 1.65 5.75 5.46
C ARG A 86 1.84 6.51 4.16
N HIS A 87 2.44 5.88 3.15
CA HIS A 87 2.58 6.48 1.84
C HIS A 87 1.23 6.77 1.19
N LEU A 88 0.27 5.83 1.24
CA LEU A 88 -1.09 6.05 0.73
C LEU A 88 -1.78 7.20 1.46
N ALA A 89 -1.68 7.25 2.78
CA ALA A 89 -2.20 8.35 3.59
C ALA A 89 -1.62 9.70 3.14
N SER A 90 -0.29 9.79 3.00
CA SER A 90 0.37 11.03 2.55
C SER A 90 -0.06 11.50 1.16
N ARG A 91 -0.50 10.56 0.30
CA ARG A 91 -0.86 10.82 -1.09
C ARG A 91 -2.34 11.18 -1.26
N PHE A 92 -3.22 10.51 -0.52
CA PHE A 92 -4.67 10.60 -0.73
C PHE A 92 -5.40 11.39 0.35
N VAL A 93 -4.81 11.54 1.54
CA VAL A 93 -5.36 12.36 2.61
C VAL A 93 -4.74 13.75 2.48
N ARG A 94 -5.52 14.72 1.99
CA ARG A 94 -5.09 16.12 2.05
C ARG A 94 -4.90 16.47 3.53
N ARG A 95 -3.77 17.07 3.90
CA ARG A 95 -3.70 17.80 5.16
C ARG A 95 -4.77 18.90 5.08
N ALA A 96 -5.72 18.90 6.01
CA ALA A 96 -6.53 20.09 6.24
C ALA A 96 -5.54 21.23 6.50
N ALA A 97 -5.57 22.23 5.62
CA ALA A 97 -4.71 23.41 5.70
C ALA A 97 -5.14 24.30 6.88
#